data_AF-Q63PX7-F1
#
_entry.id   AF-Q63PX7-F1
#
_cell.length_a   1.000
_cell.length_b   1.000
_cell.length_c   1.000
_cell.angle_alpha   90.00
_cell.angle_beta   90.00
_cell.angle_gamma   90.00
#
_symmetry.space_group_name_H-M   'P 1'
#
loop_
_entity.id
_entity.type
_entity.pdbx_description
1 polymer ?
#
loop_
_entity_poly.entity_id
_entity_poly.type
_entity_poly.pdbx_seq_one_letter_code
_entity_poly.pdbx_strand_id
1 'polypeptide(L)'
;MSDAFSKGVAMAIAVAPLFAACSGGGGGTPAPIAVPQCSGSSCGVQGPPSSTAANTSLCPADANIGSSTYLGGAGGGEIVSLNINATTMTYTLKWLESPVPLATGTVTPTRAGTTITGSVAHPPAGTLPTAEQTRCAFVLLPGSGTAPATNSTYSTAADFNQANPPMILIGFDVAGGGIPGATIQYSGLTIIPGVLQNIGQVPQRHFDFYPFLGFANTTTDLSKLPGTYNALVYHTVPSGNYAAKAIASNETFDANGACTSTSASGCMTTGNPWTASGNGYFNSTQAPQILPQTQLPLIGATGKSAVAHMVLGQLNGATVPVVVRTGNVNLGTPPLHTDAQVDDESGIAVLGLAQAIASGGIDGGYAGADSNFKYTATVIKGTTGTFVNPSTQQAETGFTLDYGQSTPGLLGVTTTDTSAPGFVIASGGLYAALVQGTVNGGITQSSAIAGQTPSAPYFGVGAQVSK
;
A
#
# COMPACT_ATOMS: atom_id res chain seq x y z
N MET A 1 19.14 21.74 -49.20
CA MET A 1 17.81 22.35 -49.01
C MET A 1 17.40 22.00 -47.58
N SER A 2 17.81 22.79 -46.58
CA SER A 2 17.16 24.02 -46.07
C SER A 2 15.84 23.69 -45.36
N ASP A 3 15.53 24.02 -44.10
CA ASP A 3 16.11 24.81 -43.00
C ASP A 3 15.34 24.36 -41.71
N ALA A 4 15.98 24.10 -40.56
CA ALA A 4 16.31 25.01 -39.43
C ALA A 4 15.12 25.52 -38.57
N PHE A 5 15.16 25.28 -37.25
CA PHE A 5 14.82 26.19 -36.12
C PHE A 5 15.13 25.40 -34.81
N SER A 6 16.29 25.54 -34.15
CA SER A 6 16.90 26.66 -33.39
C SER A 6 16.43 26.75 -31.91
N LYS A 7 17.37 26.42 -31.00
CA LYS A 7 17.83 27.09 -29.75
C LYS A 7 16.78 27.60 -28.72
N GLY A 8 17.00 27.55 -27.40
CA GLY A 8 18.24 27.38 -26.65
C GLY A 8 18.08 27.40 -25.12
N VAL A 9 19.22 27.60 -24.45
CA VAL A 9 19.60 27.27 -23.07
C VAL A 9 19.66 28.52 -22.16
N ALA A 10 19.28 28.33 -20.87
CA ALA A 10 19.70 28.95 -19.59
C ALA A 10 19.96 30.47 -19.38
N MET A 11 19.42 31.01 -18.25
CA MET A 11 20.07 31.79 -17.16
C MET A 11 18.96 32.39 -16.25
N ALA A 12 18.87 32.09 -14.95
CA ALA A 12 19.64 32.55 -13.77
C ALA A 12 19.41 34.03 -13.38
N ILE A 13 18.73 34.27 -12.25
CA ILE A 13 18.91 35.45 -11.37
C ILE A 13 18.88 34.97 -9.92
N ALA A 14 19.90 35.36 -9.16
CA ALA A 14 20.06 35.14 -7.72
C ALA A 14 19.85 36.46 -6.95
N VAL A 15 19.16 36.43 -5.80
CA VAL A 15 19.38 37.33 -4.64
C VAL A 15 19.03 36.57 -3.36
N ALA A 16 19.87 36.71 -2.33
CA ALA A 16 19.88 35.98 -1.07
C ALA A 16 19.06 36.67 0.06
N PRO A 17 19.29 36.38 1.37
CA PRO A 17 18.35 35.72 2.27
C PRO A 17 17.67 36.66 3.28
N LEU A 18 16.46 36.32 3.72
CA LEU A 18 15.85 36.90 4.93
C LEU A 18 15.20 35.78 5.74
N PHE A 19 15.83 35.46 6.87
CA PHE A 19 15.17 34.81 7.99
C PHE A 19 14.16 35.80 8.60
N ALA A 20 12.89 35.42 8.63
CA ALA A 20 11.91 35.93 9.59
C ALA A 20 10.82 34.87 9.80
N ALA A 21 10.58 34.54 11.07
CA ALA A 21 9.60 33.57 11.55
C ALA A 21 8.14 34.02 11.32
N CYS A 22 7.26 33.06 11.07
CA CYS A 22 5.83 33.00 11.43
C CYS A 22 5.32 31.62 10.93
N SER A 23 5.27 30.56 11.75
CA SER A 23 4.11 30.19 12.59
C SER A 23 2.75 30.34 11.90
N GLY A 24 2.09 29.20 11.64
CA GLY A 24 0.62 29.07 11.67
C GLY A 24 -0.11 29.13 10.34
N GLY A 25 -0.83 28.05 10.03
CA GLY A 25 -2.05 28.05 9.20
C GLY A 25 -1.85 28.29 7.70
N GLY A 26 -1.62 27.21 6.94
CA GLY A 26 -1.44 27.27 5.49
C GLY A 26 -2.35 26.35 4.69
N GLY A 27 -3.51 25.97 5.21
CA GLY A 27 -4.58 25.41 4.38
C GLY A 27 -5.28 26.55 3.65
N GLY A 28 -4.82 26.89 2.44
CA GLY A 28 -5.46 27.92 1.63
C GLY A 28 -6.93 27.60 1.36
N THR A 29 -7.80 28.59 1.51
CA THR A 29 -9.20 28.48 1.09
C THR A 29 -9.29 28.22 -0.42
N PRO A 30 -10.33 27.52 -0.92
CA PRO A 30 -10.47 27.24 -2.35
C PRO A 30 -10.50 28.53 -3.17
N ALA A 31 -9.54 28.71 -4.06
CA ALA A 31 -9.56 29.79 -5.05
C ALA A 31 -10.10 29.27 -6.40
N PRO A 32 -10.89 30.06 -7.15
CA PRO A 32 -11.35 29.70 -8.49
C PRO A 32 -10.17 29.53 -9.46
N ILE A 33 -10.24 28.52 -10.33
CA ILE A 33 -9.29 28.33 -11.44
C ILE A 33 -9.55 29.41 -12.49
N ALA A 34 -8.64 30.38 -12.63
CA ALA A 34 -8.70 31.36 -13.70
C ALA A 34 -8.05 30.79 -14.98
N VAL A 35 -8.86 30.25 -15.88
CA VAL A 35 -8.42 29.91 -17.25
C VAL A 35 -8.28 31.20 -18.07
N PRO A 36 -7.13 31.45 -18.75
CA PRO A 36 -6.98 32.60 -19.63
C PRO A 36 -8.03 32.57 -20.75
N GLN A 37 -8.87 33.61 -20.82
CA GLN A 37 -9.82 33.77 -21.91
C GLN A 37 -9.11 34.32 -23.15
N CYS A 38 -9.52 33.84 -24.33
CA CYS A 38 -9.13 34.41 -25.62
C CYS A 38 -9.45 35.91 -25.64
N SER A 39 -8.46 36.77 -25.87
CA SER A 39 -8.68 38.21 -26.05
C SER A 39 -8.27 38.62 -27.46
N GLY A 40 -9.26 39.08 -28.25
CA GLY A 40 -9.07 39.50 -29.63
C GLY A 40 -10.38 39.62 -30.39
N SER A 41 -10.41 40.44 -31.45
CA SER A 41 -11.59 40.66 -32.30
C SER A 41 -12.01 39.45 -33.15
N SER A 42 -11.26 38.34 -33.06
CA SER A 42 -11.51 37.07 -33.73
C SER A 42 -12.14 36.00 -32.81
N CYS A 43 -12.31 36.25 -31.51
CA CYS A 43 -12.99 35.32 -30.62
C CYS A 43 -14.52 35.51 -30.75
N GLY A 44 -15.26 34.45 -31.12
CA GLY A 44 -16.73 34.49 -31.18
C GLY A 44 -17.37 34.70 -29.80
N VAL A 45 -18.65 35.08 -29.75
CA VAL A 45 -19.44 35.20 -28.51
C VAL A 45 -19.64 33.83 -27.84
N GLN A 46 -18.60 33.32 -27.19
CA GLN A 46 -18.72 32.25 -26.22
C GLN A 46 -19.16 32.91 -24.91
N GLY A 47 -20.39 32.60 -24.49
CA GLY A 47 -20.82 32.93 -23.12
C GLY A 47 -19.83 32.36 -22.12
N PRO A 48 -19.75 32.93 -20.90
CA PRO A 48 -18.85 32.40 -19.87
C PRO A 48 -19.05 30.88 -19.80
N PRO A 49 -17.96 30.08 -19.78
CA PRO A 49 -18.10 28.64 -19.58
C PRO A 49 -19.02 28.41 -18.39
N SER A 50 -19.97 27.48 -18.53
CA SER A 50 -20.89 27.12 -17.46
C SER A 50 -20.08 26.99 -16.17
N SER A 51 -20.41 27.83 -15.20
CA SER A 51 -19.70 27.97 -13.94
C SER A 51 -19.42 26.62 -13.33
N THR A 52 -18.12 26.35 -13.10
CA THR A 52 -17.57 25.42 -12.11
C THR A 52 -18.08 23.98 -12.17
N ALA A 53 -17.19 23.05 -12.53
CA ALA A 53 -17.19 21.77 -11.82
C ALA A 53 -17.13 22.14 -10.33
N ALA A 54 -18.16 21.77 -9.56
CA ALA A 54 -18.12 21.94 -8.12
C ALA A 54 -16.80 21.34 -7.64
N ASN A 55 -16.00 22.09 -6.87
CA ASN A 55 -14.92 21.50 -6.09
C ASN A 55 -15.56 20.52 -5.11
N THR A 56 -15.84 19.30 -5.56
CA THR A 56 -16.28 18.23 -4.70
C THR A 56 -15.09 17.91 -3.80
N SER A 57 -15.26 18.16 -2.50
CA SER A 57 -14.30 17.79 -1.46
C SER A 57 -13.76 16.38 -1.71
N LEU A 58 -12.44 16.22 -1.83
CA LEU A 58 -11.81 14.92 -2.11
C LEU A 58 -11.76 14.02 -0.88
N CYS A 59 -11.73 14.65 0.30
CA CYS A 59 -11.75 13.99 1.59
C CYS A 59 -12.75 14.65 2.54
N PRO A 60 -13.13 13.99 3.64
CA PRO A 60 -13.97 14.59 4.67
C PRO A 60 -13.40 15.91 5.22
N ALA A 61 -14.24 16.65 5.93
CA ALA A 61 -13.77 17.80 6.71
C ALA A 61 -12.79 17.34 7.81
N ASP A 62 -11.85 18.21 8.19
CA ASP A 62 -10.75 17.89 9.10
C ASP A 62 -11.24 17.30 10.44
N ALA A 63 -12.36 17.79 10.97
CA ALA A 63 -12.97 17.25 12.18
C ALA A 63 -13.45 15.79 12.02
N ASN A 64 -14.00 15.44 10.85
CA ASN A 64 -14.43 14.08 10.55
C ASN A 64 -13.24 13.16 10.28
N ILE A 65 -12.16 13.68 9.69
CA ILE A 65 -10.89 12.96 9.60
C ILE A 65 -10.39 12.63 11.02
N GLY A 66 -10.40 13.62 11.92
CA GLY A 66 -9.97 13.47 13.31
C GLY A 66 -10.79 12.51 14.16
N SER A 67 -12.09 12.35 13.87
CA SER A 67 -12.96 11.40 14.57
C SER A 67 -12.90 9.98 14.00
N SER A 68 -12.31 9.79 12.83
CA SER A 68 -12.22 8.50 12.15
C SER A 68 -10.97 7.72 12.55
N THR A 69 -11.12 6.40 12.70
CA THR A 69 -9.98 5.48 12.83
C THR A 69 -9.95 4.57 11.62
N TYR A 70 -8.87 4.64 10.85
CA TYR A 70 -8.67 3.83 9.66
C TYR A 70 -8.04 2.51 10.08
N LEU A 71 -8.84 1.44 10.03
CA LEU A 71 -8.37 0.07 10.27
C LEU A 71 -8.05 -0.58 8.93
N GLY A 72 -6.86 -1.16 8.82
CA GLY A 72 -6.35 -1.60 7.53
C GLY A 72 -5.15 -2.50 7.60
N GLY A 73 -4.62 -2.78 6.41
CA GLY A 73 -3.47 -3.64 6.20
C GLY A 73 -2.33 -2.93 5.49
N ALA A 74 -1.10 -3.35 5.75
CA ALA A 74 0.09 -2.90 5.05
C ALA A 74 0.84 -4.04 4.35
N GLY A 75 1.51 -3.74 3.24
CA GLY A 75 2.25 -4.70 2.42
C GLY A 75 3.42 -5.39 3.14
N GLY A 76 3.85 -4.86 4.30
CA GLY A 76 4.80 -5.52 5.19
C GLY A 76 4.22 -6.70 6.00
N GLY A 77 2.95 -7.06 5.79
CA GLY A 77 2.26 -8.10 6.56
C GLY A 77 1.67 -7.58 7.86
N GLU A 78 1.26 -6.31 7.92
CA GLU A 78 0.84 -5.67 9.18
C GLU A 78 -0.62 -5.28 9.19
N ILE A 79 -1.30 -5.44 10.33
CA ILE A 79 -2.61 -4.83 10.58
C ILE A 79 -2.41 -3.58 11.43
N VAL A 80 -2.94 -2.46 10.95
CA VAL A 80 -2.72 -1.15 11.56
C VAL A 80 -4.03 -0.43 11.80
N SER A 81 -4.10 0.23 12.95
CA SER A 81 -5.11 1.23 13.29
C SER A 81 -4.44 2.60 13.26
N LEU A 82 -4.93 3.48 12.40
CA LEU A 82 -4.41 4.83 12.19
C LEU A 82 -5.50 5.86 12.47
N ASN A 83 -5.21 6.83 13.33
CA ASN A 83 -6.02 8.04 13.49
C ASN A 83 -5.15 9.25 13.18
N ILE A 84 -5.65 10.15 12.34
CA ILE A 84 -5.01 11.43 12.03
C ILE A 84 -5.95 12.53 12.52
N ASN A 85 -5.48 13.34 13.45
CA ASN A 85 -6.19 14.55 13.86
C ASN A 85 -5.73 15.70 12.96
N ALA A 86 -6.50 15.96 11.91
CA ALA A 86 -6.24 17.02 10.94
C ALA A 86 -6.40 18.44 11.52
N THR A 87 -7.05 18.60 12.68
CA THR A 87 -7.17 19.90 13.36
C THR A 87 -5.92 20.23 14.18
N THR A 88 -5.39 19.25 14.92
CA THR A 88 -4.17 19.44 15.75
C THR A 88 -2.88 19.03 15.03
N MET A 89 -2.98 18.54 13.80
CA MET A 89 -1.86 18.05 12.99
C MET A 89 -1.02 16.99 13.72
N THR A 90 -1.70 15.98 14.27
CA THR A 90 -1.09 14.83 14.95
C THR A 90 -1.65 13.51 14.42
N TYR A 91 -0.95 12.41 14.69
CA TYR A 91 -1.46 11.07 14.44
C TYR A 91 -1.19 10.13 15.61
N THR A 92 -2.02 9.10 15.71
CA THR A 92 -1.79 7.90 16.52
C THR A 92 -1.80 6.70 15.60
N LEU A 93 -0.76 5.87 15.67
CA LEU A 93 -0.66 4.65 14.90
C LEU A 93 -0.40 3.48 15.84
N LYS A 94 -1.20 2.42 15.70
CA LYS A 94 -1.02 1.17 16.42
C LYS A 94 -0.84 0.02 15.44
N TRP A 95 0.28 -0.70 15.57
CA TRP A 95 0.45 -2.00 14.94
C TRP A 95 -0.31 -3.04 15.77
N LEU A 96 -1.46 -3.47 15.28
CA LEU A 96 -2.23 -4.53 15.92
C LEU A 96 -1.53 -5.87 15.73
N GLU A 97 -1.05 -6.13 14.50
CA GLU A 97 -0.28 -7.31 14.11
C GLU A 97 0.89 -6.86 13.25
N SER A 98 2.06 -7.50 13.41
CA SER A 98 3.24 -7.16 12.61
C SER A 98 4.33 -8.25 12.70
N PRO A 99 4.95 -8.66 11.57
CA PRO A 99 6.14 -9.50 11.54
C PRO A 99 7.43 -8.66 11.62
N VAL A 100 7.34 -7.32 11.63
CA VAL A 100 8.49 -6.42 11.61
C VAL A 100 9.15 -6.40 13.00
N PRO A 101 10.44 -6.76 13.12
CA PRO A 101 11.18 -6.72 14.39
C PRO A 101 11.23 -5.32 14.99
N LEU A 102 11.23 -5.22 16.32
CA LEU A 102 11.44 -3.93 17.01
C LEU A 102 12.85 -3.36 16.80
N ALA A 103 13.83 -4.21 16.49
CA ALA A 103 15.21 -3.82 16.27
C ALA A 103 15.81 -4.61 15.09
N THR A 104 16.59 -3.92 14.26
CA THR A 104 17.40 -4.54 13.21
C THR A 104 18.36 -5.57 13.83
N GLY A 105 18.54 -6.73 13.17
CA GLY A 105 19.38 -7.81 13.66
C GLY A 105 18.66 -8.86 14.50
N THR A 106 17.36 -8.69 14.76
CA THR A 106 16.53 -9.68 15.44
C THR A 106 15.34 -10.10 14.57
N VAL A 107 14.66 -11.18 14.97
CA VAL A 107 13.38 -11.61 14.37
C VAL A 107 12.21 -11.48 15.35
N THR A 108 12.50 -11.34 16.64
CA THR A 108 11.54 -11.20 17.75
C THR A 108 12.21 -10.44 18.90
N PRO A 109 11.46 -9.67 19.73
CA PRO A 109 10.05 -9.32 19.56
C PRO A 109 9.79 -8.42 18.34
N THR A 110 8.57 -8.52 17.80
CA THR A 110 8.08 -7.67 16.70
C THR A 110 7.38 -6.43 17.24
N ARG A 111 7.07 -5.46 16.37
CA ARG A 111 6.35 -4.23 16.77
C ARG A 111 4.86 -4.45 17.00
N ALA A 112 4.34 -5.67 16.93
CA ALA A 112 2.95 -5.98 17.27
C ALA A 112 2.57 -5.44 18.67
N GLY A 113 1.39 -4.87 18.78
CA GLY A 113 0.88 -4.18 19.97
C GLY A 113 1.44 -2.78 20.21
N THR A 114 2.50 -2.36 19.51
CA THR A 114 3.14 -1.05 19.72
C THR A 114 2.22 0.08 19.24
N THR A 115 2.12 1.13 20.05
CA THR A 115 1.42 2.37 19.70
C THR A 115 2.39 3.53 19.73
N ILE A 116 2.38 4.35 18.68
CA ILE A 116 3.16 5.58 18.60
C ILE A 116 2.24 6.78 18.36
N THR A 117 2.72 7.94 18.78
CA THR A 117 2.14 9.23 18.39
C THR A 117 3.21 10.09 17.73
N GLY A 118 2.78 10.95 16.82
CA GLY A 118 3.65 11.89 16.13
C GLY A 118 2.87 13.05 15.52
N SER A 119 3.60 13.98 14.90
CA SER A 119 3.01 15.08 14.15
C SER A 119 2.75 14.66 12.70
N VAL A 120 1.77 15.30 12.07
CA VAL A 120 1.62 15.24 10.61
C VAL A 120 1.91 16.60 9.99
N ALA A 121 2.31 16.60 8.72
CA ALA A 121 2.42 17.80 7.91
C ALA A 121 1.75 17.56 6.55
N HIS A 122 1.15 18.58 5.96
CA HIS A 122 0.81 18.50 4.54
C HIS A 122 2.10 18.45 3.71
N PRO A 123 2.11 17.77 2.55
CA PRO A 123 3.24 17.84 1.65
C PRO A 123 3.49 19.30 1.21
N PRO A 124 4.74 19.70 0.90
CA PRO A 124 5.06 21.07 0.52
C PRO A 124 4.17 21.57 -0.64
N ALA A 125 3.80 22.86 -0.60
CA ALA A 125 2.99 23.45 -1.67
C ALA A 125 3.62 23.22 -3.06
N GLY A 126 2.82 22.79 -4.02
CA GLY A 126 3.27 22.40 -5.37
C GLY A 126 3.72 20.94 -5.51
N THR A 127 3.78 20.18 -4.41
CA THR A 127 4.03 18.71 -4.45
C THR A 127 2.82 17.92 -4.89
N LEU A 128 1.61 18.49 -4.85
CA LEU A 128 0.40 17.89 -5.41
C LEU A 128 -0.31 18.96 -6.27
N PRO A 129 -1.06 18.56 -7.31
CA PRO A 129 -1.62 19.48 -8.31
C PRO A 129 -2.56 20.52 -7.75
N THR A 130 -3.35 20.15 -6.74
CA THR A 130 -4.38 21.02 -6.19
C THR A 130 -4.23 21.22 -4.69
N ALA A 131 -4.74 22.35 -4.20
CA ALA A 131 -4.82 22.65 -2.77
C ALA A 131 -5.67 21.60 -2.04
N GLU A 132 -6.73 21.10 -2.67
CA GLU A 132 -7.59 20.07 -2.08
C GLU A 132 -6.86 18.72 -1.96
N GLN A 133 -6.08 18.32 -2.97
CA GLN A 133 -5.22 17.13 -2.85
C GLN A 133 -4.17 17.30 -1.74
N THR A 134 -3.60 18.50 -1.60
CA THR A 134 -2.65 18.82 -0.54
C THR A 134 -3.31 18.75 0.84
N ARG A 135 -4.54 19.27 1.00
CA ARG A 135 -5.32 19.20 2.23
C ARG A 135 -5.62 17.76 2.65
N CYS A 136 -5.89 16.90 1.67
CA CYS A 136 -6.21 15.50 1.90
C CYS A 136 -4.99 14.57 2.04
N ALA A 137 -3.77 15.12 2.00
CA ALA A 137 -2.52 14.38 2.13
C ALA A 137 -1.78 14.76 3.42
N PHE A 138 -1.31 13.73 4.14
CA PHE A 138 -0.66 13.86 5.44
C PHE A 138 0.64 13.06 5.46
N VAL A 139 1.78 13.75 5.49
CA VAL A 139 3.08 13.17 5.77
C VAL A 139 3.17 12.86 7.26
N LEU A 140 3.38 11.59 7.60
CA LEU A 140 3.59 11.13 8.97
C LEU A 140 5.05 11.41 9.36
N LEU A 141 5.27 12.40 10.23
CA LEU A 141 6.61 12.69 10.75
C LEU A 141 7.02 11.63 11.78
N PRO A 142 8.32 11.52 12.12
CA PRO A 142 8.79 10.58 13.12
C PRO A 142 7.95 10.62 14.41
N GLY A 143 7.36 9.48 14.75
CA GLY A 143 6.61 9.26 15.97
C GLY A 143 7.33 8.34 16.94
N SER A 144 6.95 8.42 18.21
CA SER A 144 7.49 7.59 19.29
C SER A 144 6.40 7.12 20.25
N GLY A 145 6.73 6.07 21.01
CA GLY A 145 5.82 5.47 21.97
C GLY A 145 6.51 4.36 22.75
N THR A 146 5.72 3.48 23.36
CA THR A 146 6.23 2.35 24.15
C THR A 146 5.88 1.05 23.44
N ALA A 147 6.88 0.19 23.22
CA ALA A 147 6.68 -1.17 22.74
C ALA A 147 6.30 -2.07 23.93
N PRO A 148 5.08 -2.64 23.99
CA PRO A 148 4.65 -3.43 25.13
C PRO A 148 5.48 -4.70 25.34
N ALA A 149 5.98 -5.31 24.25
CA ALA A 149 6.73 -6.55 24.30
C ALA A 149 8.07 -6.43 25.06
N THR A 150 8.67 -5.25 25.08
CA THR A 150 9.96 -4.96 25.74
C THR A 150 9.84 -3.92 26.86
N ASN A 151 8.69 -3.26 26.96
CA ASN A 151 8.47 -2.08 27.81
C ASN A 151 9.51 -0.96 27.59
N SER A 152 9.99 -0.81 26.34
CA SER A 152 10.99 0.18 25.95
C SER A 152 10.41 1.22 25.00
N THR A 153 11.07 2.37 24.90
CA THR A 153 10.74 3.37 23.89
C THR A 153 10.96 2.79 22.49
N TYR A 154 9.98 2.98 21.62
CA TYR A 154 10.08 2.73 20.19
C TYR A 154 9.95 4.05 19.43
N SER A 155 10.73 4.22 18.37
CA SER A 155 10.73 5.43 17.54
C SER A 155 10.96 5.05 16.08
N THR A 156 10.29 5.78 15.19
CA THR A 156 10.42 5.63 13.73
C THR A 156 11.49 6.54 13.13
N ALA A 157 12.17 7.36 13.94
CA ALA A 157 13.11 8.37 13.47
C ALA A 157 14.32 7.80 12.72
N ALA A 158 14.82 6.62 13.13
CA ALA A 158 15.99 6.01 12.52
C ALA A 158 15.74 5.55 11.07
N ASP A 159 14.48 5.23 10.74
CA ASP A 159 14.07 4.71 9.44
C ASP A 159 13.31 5.76 8.60
N PHE A 160 13.23 7.01 9.07
CA PHE A 160 12.50 8.05 8.35
C PHE A 160 13.33 8.61 7.20
N ASN A 161 12.85 8.41 5.97
CA ASN A 161 13.43 9.01 4.77
C ASN A 161 12.69 10.29 4.37
N GLN A 162 13.30 11.46 4.56
CA GLN A 162 12.68 12.74 4.20
C GLN A 162 12.46 12.91 2.69
N ALA A 163 13.24 12.24 1.84
CA ALA A 163 13.09 12.33 0.39
C ALA A 163 11.94 11.47 -0.16
N ASN A 164 11.52 10.45 0.60
CA ASN A 164 10.39 9.58 0.27
C ASN A 164 9.60 9.23 1.55
N PRO A 165 8.99 10.23 2.21
CA PRO A 165 8.44 10.04 3.54
C PRO A 165 7.11 9.28 3.49
N PRO A 166 6.72 8.57 4.57
CA PRO A 166 5.39 7.98 4.67
C PRO A 166 4.32 9.09 4.64
N MET A 167 3.49 9.06 3.60
CA MET A 167 2.36 9.93 3.35
C MET A 167 1.08 9.11 3.24
N ILE A 168 0.01 9.61 3.86
CA ILE A 168 -1.33 9.06 3.81
C ILE A 168 -2.21 10.02 3.01
N LEU A 169 -2.91 9.49 2.02
CA LEU A 169 -3.95 10.18 1.27
C LEU A 169 -5.31 9.68 1.78
N ILE A 170 -6.13 10.61 2.24
CA ILE A 170 -7.47 10.31 2.73
C ILE A 170 -8.47 10.69 1.64
N GLY A 171 -9.47 9.85 1.41
CA GLY A 171 -10.57 10.14 0.49
C GLY A 171 -11.64 9.06 0.54
N PHE A 172 -12.92 9.46 0.41
CA PHE A 172 -14.07 8.55 0.39
C PHE A 172 -14.02 7.44 1.46
N ASP A 173 -13.83 7.79 2.74
CA ASP A 173 -13.73 6.84 3.88
C ASP A 173 -12.56 5.85 3.82
N VAL A 174 -11.57 6.09 2.96
CA VAL A 174 -10.35 5.30 2.81
C VAL A 174 -9.12 6.15 3.15
N ALA A 175 -8.14 5.53 3.81
CA ALA A 175 -6.78 6.03 3.92
C ALA A 175 -5.86 5.08 3.13
N GLY A 176 -5.29 5.59 2.03
CA GLY A 176 -4.31 4.87 1.21
C GLY A 176 -2.97 5.59 1.24
N GLY A 177 -1.86 4.87 1.13
CA GLY A 177 -0.53 5.50 1.08
C GLY A 177 0.53 4.65 1.75
N GLY A 178 1.32 5.24 2.65
CA GLY A 178 2.40 4.54 3.36
C GLY A 178 2.41 4.82 4.85
N ILE A 179 2.62 3.78 5.65
CA ILE A 179 2.94 3.87 7.08
C ILE A 179 4.47 3.80 7.28
N PRO A 180 5.02 4.21 8.44
CA PRO A 180 6.45 4.18 8.67
C PRO A 180 7.08 2.79 8.40
N GLY A 181 8.16 2.82 7.62
CA GLY A 181 8.93 1.65 7.25
C GLY A 181 9.82 1.13 8.38
N ALA A 182 10.83 0.34 8.02
CA ALA A 182 11.83 -0.18 8.95
C ALA A 182 13.07 -0.66 8.19
N THR A 183 14.21 -0.74 8.87
CA THR A 183 15.37 -1.48 8.38
C THR A 183 15.35 -2.91 8.91
N ILE A 184 15.30 -3.88 8.00
CA ILE A 184 15.22 -5.32 8.30
C ILE A 184 16.57 -5.96 8.00
N GLN A 185 17.08 -6.76 8.93
CA GLN A 185 18.28 -7.59 8.77
C GLN A 185 18.26 -8.67 9.84
N TYR A 186 18.80 -9.85 9.52
CA TYR A 186 19.06 -10.90 10.49
C TYR A 186 20.29 -11.69 10.06
N SER A 187 21.26 -11.86 10.97
CA SER A 187 22.52 -12.55 10.64
C SER A 187 22.35 -14.06 10.43
N GLY A 188 21.21 -14.63 10.82
CA GLY A 188 20.95 -16.07 10.78
C GLY A 188 21.38 -16.78 12.07
N LEU A 189 20.87 -18.00 12.26
CA LEU A 189 21.24 -18.86 13.37
C LEU A 189 22.62 -19.49 13.14
N THR A 190 23.37 -19.64 14.24
CA THR A 190 24.58 -20.48 14.30
C THR A 190 24.30 -21.66 15.24
N ILE A 191 24.17 -22.85 14.66
CA ILE A 191 23.90 -24.10 15.39
C ILE A 191 25.22 -24.81 15.71
N ILE A 192 26.08 -24.94 14.70
CA ILE A 192 27.43 -25.51 14.83
C ILE A 192 28.41 -24.51 14.22
N PRO A 193 29.23 -23.81 15.03
CA PRO A 193 30.20 -22.85 14.51
C PRO A 193 31.08 -23.46 13.42
N GLY A 194 31.17 -22.82 12.26
CA GLY A 194 31.96 -23.29 11.11
C GLY A 194 31.32 -24.40 10.26
N VAL A 195 30.15 -24.92 10.63
CA VAL A 195 29.45 -25.99 9.88
C VAL A 195 28.01 -25.59 9.53
N LEU A 196 27.22 -25.18 10.51
CA LEU A 196 25.82 -24.76 10.34
C LEU A 196 25.67 -23.33 10.89
N GLN A 197 25.89 -22.36 10.00
CA GLN A 197 25.89 -20.92 10.31
C GLN A 197 25.10 -20.14 9.26
N ASN A 198 24.64 -18.94 9.62
CA ASN A 198 23.83 -18.06 8.79
C ASN A 198 22.50 -18.71 8.33
N ILE A 199 21.98 -19.67 9.10
CA ILE A 199 20.73 -20.35 8.76
C ILE A 199 19.58 -19.36 8.88
N GLY A 200 18.79 -19.21 7.80
CA GLY A 200 17.69 -18.25 7.74
C GLY A 200 18.15 -16.79 7.73
N GLN A 201 19.37 -16.51 7.28
CA GLN A 201 19.89 -15.15 7.16
C GLN A 201 18.95 -14.28 6.31
N VAL A 202 18.75 -13.04 6.75
CA VAL A 202 18.02 -11.99 6.03
C VAL A 202 19.01 -10.87 5.70
N PRO A 203 19.29 -10.59 4.42
CA PRO A 203 20.18 -9.51 4.04
C PRO A 203 19.59 -8.16 4.48
N GLN A 204 20.43 -7.16 4.73
CA GLN A 204 19.94 -5.86 5.17
C GLN A 204 19.16 -5.17 4.04
N ARG A 205 17.93 -4.75 4.33
CA ARG A 205 17.12 -3.90 3.46
C ARG A 205 16.42 -2.82 4.25
N HIS A 206 16.53 -1.60 3.76
CA HIS A 206 15.75 -0.47 4.24
C HIS A 206 14.43 -0.40 3.49
N PHE A 207 13.36 0.00 4.16
CA PHE A 207 12.05 0.28 3.59
C PHE A 207 11.67 1.70 3.99
N ASP A 208 11.49 2.61 3.04
CA ASP A 208 11.14 4.01 3.33
C ASP A 208 9.77 4.12 4.02
N PHE A 209 8.83 3.29 3.58
CA PHE A 209 7.49 3.12 4.13
C PHE A 209 6.95 1.72 3.80
N TYR A 210 5.85 1.29 4.40
CA TYR A 210 5.09 0.14 3.91
C TYR A 210 3.76 0.59 3.29
N PRO A 211 3.42 0.19 2.05
CA PRO A 211 2.15 0.55 1.43
C PRO A 211 0.98 0.12 2.32
N PHE A 212 0.04 1.03 2.57
CA PHE A 212 -1.07 0.86 3.51
C PHE A 212 -2.40 1.18 2.84
N LEU A 213 -3.41 0.39 3.19
CA LEU A 213 -4.81 0.62 2.87
C LEU A 213 -5.65 0.38 4.12
N GLY A 214 -6.40 1.39 4.56
CA GLY A 214 -7.33 1.29 5.68
C GLY A 214 -8.66 1.98 5.43
N PHE A 215 -9.67 1.55 6.19
CA PHE A 215 -11.05 1.98 6.04
C PHE A 215 -11.52 2.66 7.33
N ALA A 216 -12.21 3.79 7.20
CA ALA A 216 -12.89 4.44 8.33
C ALA A 216 -14.10 3.63 8.82
N ASN A 217 -14.73 2.86 7.91
CA ASN A 217 -15.87 2.01 8.21
C ASN A 217 -15.51 0.55 7.95
N THR A 218 -15.52 -0.26 9.00
CA THR A 218 -15.28 -1.72 8.93
C THR A 218 -16.40 -2.48 9.62
N THR A 219 -16.48 -3.79 9.38
CA THR A 219 -17.48 -4.64 10.02
C THR A 219 -16.90 -5.99 10.41
N THR A 220 -17.34 -6.50 11.56
CA THR A 220 -17.08 -7.88 12.01
C THR A 220 -18.31 -8.78 11.85
N ASP A 221 -19.27 -8.37 11.01
CA ASP A 221 -20.41 -9.19 10.64
C ASP A 221 -20.04 -10.14 9.50
N LEU A 222 -19.77 -11.42 9.82
CA LEU A 222 -19.42 -12.43 8.83
C LEU A 222 -20.52 -12.67 7.80
N SER A 223 -21.78 -12.29 8.06
CA SER A 223 -22.85 -12.44 7.07
C SER A 223 -22.66 -11.57 5.82
N LYS A 224 -21.72 -10.61 5.86
CA LYS A 224 -21.33 -9.75 4.74
C LYS A 224 -20.19 -10.30 3.87
N LEU A 225 -19.57 -11.40 4.27
CA LEU A 225 -18.49 -12.07 3.54
C LEU A 225 -18.94 -13.10 2.47
N PRO A 226 -20.12 -13.76 2.53
CA PRO A 226 -20.46 -14.81 1.58
C PRO A 226 -20.42 -14.34 0.13
N GLY A 227 -19.76 -15.12 -0.71
CA GLY A 227 -19.63 -14.81 -2.12
C GLY A 227 -18.37 -15.42 -2.74
N THR A 228 -18.28 -15.34 -4.06
CA THR A 228 -17.09 -15.69 -4.82
C THR A 228 -16.31 -14.42 -5.14
N TYR A 229 -15.01 -14.45 -4.88
CA TYR A 229 -14.09 -13.33 -5.03
C TYR A 229 -12.90 -13.72 -5.90
N ASN A 230 -12.41 -12.76 -6.67
CA ASN A 230 -11.08 -12.81 -7.22
C ASN A 230 -10.14 -12.09 -6.24
N ALA A 231 -9.09 -12.78 -5.79
CA ALA A 231 -8.06 -12.19 -4.96
C ALA A 231 -6.80 -11.96 -5.79
N LEU A 232 -6.24 -10.76 -5.68
CA LEU A 232 -4.87 -10.48 -6.09
C LEU A 232 -3.99 -10.52 -4.84
N VAL A 233 -3.08 -11.48 -4.79
CA VAL A 233 -2.24 -11.80 -3.63
C VAL A 233 -0.80 -11.43 -3.94
N TYR A 234 -0.13 -10.70 -3.04
CA TYR A 234 1.29 -10.34 -3.14
C TYR A 234 2.00 -10.65 -1.82
N HIS A 235 2.96 -11.57 -1.84
CA HIS A 235 3.77 -11.93 -0.67
C HIS A 235 5.27 -11.76 -0.94
N THR A 236 6.01 -11.66 0.15
CA THR A 236 7.47 -11.60 0.18
C THR A 236 8.03 -12.53 1.26
N VAL A 237 9.21 -13.11 1.00
CA VAL A 237 9.96 -13.93 1.97
C VAL A 237 11.33 -13.27 2.18
N PRO A 238 11.58 -12.60 3.33
CA PRO A 238 12.84 -11.91 3.59
C PRO A 238 14.08 -12.79 3.53
N SER A 239 14.04 -14.00 4.10
CA SER A 239 15.18 -14.94 4.10
C SER A 239 15.50 -15.50 2.70
N GLY A 240 14.52 -15.49 1.80
CA GLY A 240 14.67 -15.79 0.37
C GLY A 240 15.25 -14.62 -0.43
N ASN A 241 16.08 -13.78 0.20
CA ASN A 241 16.56 -12.50 -0.36
C ASN A 241 15.41 -11.57 -0.80
N TYR A 242 14.39 -11.45 0.05
CA TYR A 242 13.16 -10.70 -0.25
C TYR A 242 12.48 -11.15 -1.55
N ALA A 243 12.50 -12.45 -1.85
CA ALA A 243 11.77 -13.00 -2.98
C ALA A 243 10.30 -12.58 -2.89
N ALA A 244 9.79 -12.01 -3.97
CA ALA A 244 8.41 -11.56 -4.08
C ALA A 244 7.66 -12.45 -5.07
N LYS A 245 6.38 -12.70 -4.79
CA LYS A 245 5.50 -13.39 -5.72
C LYS A 245 4.11 -12.81 -5.63
N ALA A 246 3.47 -12.75 -6.79
CA ALA A 246 2.10 -12.31 -6.91
C ALA A 246 1.30 -13.31 -7.73
N ILE A 247 0.10 -13.64 -7.26
CA ILE A 247 -0.83 -14.55 -7.93
C ILE A 247 -2.24 -13.97 -7.93
N ALA A 248 -3.05 -14.40 -8.90
CA ALA A 248 -4.50 -14.26 -8.83
C ALA A 248 -5.10 -15.59 -8.35
N SER A 249 -6.16 -15.52 -7.56
CA SER A 249 -6.91 -16.70 -7.11
C SER A 249 -8.42 -16.42 -7.12
N ASN A 250 -9.22 -17.47 -7.21
CA ASN A 250 -10.67 -17.41 -7.11
C ASN A 250 -11.13 -18.21 -5.89
N GLU A 251 -11.81 -17.53 -4.98
CA GLU A 251 -12.13 -18.05 -3.64
C GLU A 251 -13.59 -17.79 -3.32
N THR A 252 -14.28 -18.80 -2.80
CA THR A 252 -15.68 -18.69 -2.36
C THR A 252 -15.75 -18.85 -0.86
N PHE A 253 -16.30 -17.83 -0.19
CA PHE A 253 -16.54 -17.84 1.25
C PHE A 253 -18.00 -18.14 1.56
N ASP A 254 -18.22 -18.90 2.62
CA ASP A 254 -19.54 -19.12 3.20
C ASP A 254 -19.81 -18.20 4.40
N ALA A 255 -21.00 -18.31 4.98
CA ALA A 255 -21.42 -17.50 6.14
C ALA A 255 -20.68 -17.85 7.45
N ASN A 256 -19.97 -18.98 7.49
CA ASN A 256 -19.13 -19.37 8.61
C ASN A 256 -17.68 -18.90 8.42
N GLY A 257 -17.39 -18.18 7.32
CA GLY A 257 -16.04 -17.76 6.98
C GLY A 257 -15.14 -18.89 6.49
N ALA A 258 -15.69 -20.07 6.18
CA ALA A 258 -14.93 -21.13 5.54
C ALA A 258 -14.73 -20.80 4.05
N CYS A 259 -13.59 -21.20 3.50
CA CYS A 259 -13.24 -20.92 2.11
C CYS A 259 -13.14 -22.20 1.29
N THR A 260 -13.58 -22.11 0.04
CA THR A 260 -13.39 -23.13 -0.99
C THR A 260 -12.82 -22.49 -2.25
N SER A 261 -12.03 -23.25 -3.01
CA SER A 261 -11.54 -22.83 -4.32
C SER A 261 -11.64 -24.00 -5.29
N THR A 262 -11.87 -23.69 -6.56
CA THR A 262 -11.80 -24.67 -7.66
C THR A 262 -10.35 -24.97 -8.08
N SER A 263 -9.39 -24.19 -7.58
CA SER A 263 -7.96 -24.41 -7.81
C SER A 263 -7.43 -25.59 -6.99
N ALA A 264 -6.52 -26.37 -7.59
CA ALA A 264 -5.81 -27.45 -6.89
C ALA A 264 -4.96 -26.93 -5.71
N SER A 265 -4.56 -25.65 -5.74
CA SER A 265 -3.82 -25.00 -4.65
C SER A 265 -4.70 -24.62 -3.45
N GLY A 266 -6.02 -24.78 -3.56
CA GLY A 266 -6.99 -24.37 -2.55
C GLY A 266 -7.11 -22.85 -2.43
N CYS A 267 -7.63 -22.38 -1.30
CA CYS A 267 -7.65 -20.97 -0.97
C CYS A 267 -6.24 -20.48 -0.64
N MET A 268 -5.90 -19.31 -1.16
CA MET A 268 -4.61 -18.66 -1.03
C MET A 268 -4.63 -17.51 -0.01
N THR A 269 -5.80 -16.97 0.32
CA THR A 269 -5.93 -15.88 1.31
C THR A 269 -6.20 -16.38 2.73
N THR A 270 -6.63 -17.63 2.91
CA THR A 270 -7.05 -18.17 4.21
C THR A 270 -6.69 -19.65 4.37
N GLY A 271 -6.42 -20.06 5.61
CA GLY A 271 -6.19 -21.46 5.98
C GLY A 271 -7.43 -22.07 6.61
N ASN A 272 -7.67 -21.73 7.87
CA ASN A 272 -8.86 -22.12 8.62
C ASN A 272 -10.01 -21.10 8.47
N PRO A 273 -11.26 -21.44 8.84
CA PRO A 273 -12.37 -20.48 8.80
C PRO A 273 -12.09 -19.20 9.61
N TRP A 274 -12.60 -18.07 9.11
CA TRP A 274 -12.43 -16.76 9.74
C TRP A 274 -13.09 -16.67 11.12
N THR A 275 -12.37 -16.11 12.09
CA THR A 275 -12.85 -15.87 13.45
C THR A 275 -12.60 -14.43 13.88
N ALA A 276 -13.55 -13.79 14.57
CA ALA A 276 -13.38 -12.38 14.95
C ALA A 276 -12.24 -12.20 15.97
N SER A 277 -11.38 -11.19 15.76
CA SER A 277 -10.20 -10.94 16.61
C SER A 277 -10.50 -10.14 17.90
N GLY A 278 -11.68 -9.53 17.99
CA GLY A 278 -12.01 -8.53 19.02
C GLY A 278 -11.48 -7.12 18.75
N ASN A 279 -10.65 -6.94 17.73
CA ASN A 279 -10.04 -5.66 17.33
C ASN A 279 -10.64 -5.08 16.03
N GLY A 280 -11.85 -5.51 15.65
CA GLY A 280 -12.54 -5.01 14.46
C GLY A 280 -12.20 -5.71 13.14
N TYR A 281 -11.49 -6.84 13.18
CA TYR A 281 -11.11 -7.64 12.01
C TYR A 281 -11.20 -9.15 12.31
N PHE A 282 -10.91 -10.02 11.34
CA PHE A 282 -10.95 -11.49 11.48
C PHE A 282 -9.57 -12.14 11.38
N ASN A 283 -9.40 -13.29 12.01
CA ASN A 283 -8.21 -14.13 11.99
C ASN A 283 -8.49 -15.47 11.33
N SER A 284 -7.52 -15.96 10.56
CA SER A 284 -7.44 -17.32 10.06
C SER A 284 -6.03 -17.87 10.31
N THR A 285 -5.95 -18.97 11.04
CA THR A 285 -4.68 -19.66 11.30
C THR A 285 -4.29 -20.54 10.11
N GLN A 286 -3.01 -20.95 10.06
CA GLN A 286 -2.43 -21.76 8.97
C GLN A 286 -2.49 -21.05 7.61
N ALA A 287 -2.16 -19.76 7.60
CA ALA A 287 -2.20 -18.94 6.40
C ALA A 287 -1.39 -19.57 5.25
N PRO A 288 -1.97 -19.72 4.04
CA PRO A 288 -1.29 -20.30 2.89
C PRO A 288 0.02 -19.58 2.55
N GLN A 289 0.96 -20.33 2.02
CA GLN A 289 2.23 -19.84 1.47
C GLN A 289 2.15 -19.90 -0.05
N ILE A 290 2.72 -18.91 -0.72
CA ILE A 290 2.83 -18.89 -2.19
C ILE A 290 4.29 -18.96 -2.63
N LEU A 291 5.22 -18.73 -1.70
CA LEU A 291 6.66 -18.84 -1.88
C LEU A 291 7.21 -20.09 -1.18
N PRO A 292 8.40 -20.58 -1.56
CA PRO A 292 9.04 -21.69 -0.84
C PRO A 292 9.35 -21.31 0.61
N GLN A 293 9.05 -22.21 1.54
CA GLN A 293 9.36 -22.04 2.95
C GLN A 293 10.87 -22.21 3.21
N THR A 294 11.39 -21.39 4.13
CA THR A 294 12.72 -21.55 4.73
C THR A 294 12.90 -22.93 5.35
N GLN A 295 13.92 -23.65 4.89
CA GLN A 295 14.24 -24.99 5.38
C GLN A 295 15.33 -24.91 6.45
N LEU A 296 15.09 -25.51 7.62
CA LEU A 296 16.11 -25.65 8.66
C LEU A 296 16.91 -26.95 8.47
N PRO A 297 18.25 -26.96 8.64
CA PRO A 297 19.08 -28.13 8.33
C PRO A 297 18.73 -29.43 9.06
N LEU A 298 18.20 -29.36 10.29
CA LEU A 298 17.92 -30.51 11.14
C LEU A 298 16.47 -31.00 11.07
N ILE A 299 15.52 -30.09 10.86
CA ILE A 299 14.08 -30.39 10.95
C ILE A 299 13.32 -30.08 9.65
N GLY A 300 13.96 -29.49 8.64
CA GLY A 300 13.35 -29.11 7.37
C GLY A 300 12.37 -27.95 7.51
N ALA A 301 11.30 -28.00 6.72
CA ALA A 301 10.21 -27.03 6.75
C ALA A 301 9.40 -27.20 8.04
N THR A 302 9.13 -26.10 8.74
CA THR A 302 8.38 -26.15 10.02
C THR A 302 6.87 -26.03 9.82
N GLY A 303 6.39 -26.01 8.58
CA GLY A 303 4.97 -25.84 8.22
C GLY A 303 4.48 -24.39 8.33
N LYS A 304 3.16 -24.21 8.20
CA LYS A 304 2.47 -22.91 8.20
C LYS A 304 2.16 -22.46 9.63
N SER A 305 2.92 -21.49 10.13
CA SER A 305 2.71 -20.91 11.46
C SER A 305 2.23 -19.47 11.43
N ALA A 306 2.12 -18.87 10.24
CA ALA A 306 1.56 -17.54 10.04
C ALA A 306 0.04 -17.48 10.19
N VAL A 307 -0.44 -16.25 10.39
CA VAL A 307 -1.86 -15.92 10.54
C VAL A 307 -2.26 -14.95 9.43
N ALA A 308 -3.42 -15.21 8.82
CA ALA A 308 -4.05 -14.28 7.91
C ALA A 308 -5.08 -13.44 8.69
N HIS A 309 -5.17 -12.16 8.36
CA HIS A 309 -6.05 -11.21 9.01
C HIS A 309 -6.90 -10.50 7.97
N MET A 310 -8.23 -10.59 8.08
CA MET A 310 -9.15 -9.97 7.13
C MET A 310 -9.83 -8.75 7.73
N VAL A 311 -9.68 -7.61 7.07
CA VAL A 311 -10.49 -6.41 7.31
C VAL A 311 -11.61 -6.37 6.26
N LEU A 312 -12.87 -6.30 6.72
CA LEU A 312 -14.01 -6.06 5.85
C LEU A 312 -14.33 -4.57 5.81
N GLY A 313 -13.73 -3.86 4.85
CA GLY A 313 -14.04 -2.47 4.59
C GLY A 313 -15.46 -2.29 4.05
N GLN A 314 -16.12 -1.20 4.39
CA GLN A 314 -17.42 -0.82 3.86
C GLN A 314 -17.25 0.46 3.05
N LEU A 315 -17.37 0.35 1.72
CA LEU A 315 -17.06 1.44 0.81
C LEU A 315 -18.09 1.52 -0.32
N ASN A 316 -18.72 2.69 -0.48
CA ASN A 316 -19.73 2.94 -1.52
C ASN A 316 -20.82 1.86 -1.63
N GLY A 317 -21.26 1.33 -0.48
CA GLY A 317 -22.28 0.27 -0.40
C GLY A 317 -21.75 -1.14 -0.69
N ALA A 318 -20.46 -1.31 -0.95
CA ALA A 318 -19.81 -2.60 -1.15
C ALA A 318 -18.99 -3.03 0.07
N THR A 319 -18.90 -4.35 0.30
CA THR A 319 -17.93 -4.95 1.22
C THR A 319 -16.63 -5.23 0.45
N VAL A 320 -15.52 -4.68 0.92
CA VAL A 320 -14.19 -4.89 0.32
C VAL A 320 -13.31 -5.65 1.32
N PRO A 321 -13.04 -6.94 1.09
CA PRO A 321 -12.10 -7.69 1.91
C PRO A 321 -10.66 -7.34 1.54
N VAL A 322 -9.88 -6.98 2.56
CA VAL A 322 -8.42 -6.87 2.49
C VAL A 322 -7.84 -7.87 3.47
N VAL A 323 -6.97 -8.75 2.98
CA VAL A 323 -6.32 -9.78 3.79
C VAL A 323 -4.85 -9.47 3.93
N VAL A 324 -4.35 -9.51 5.15
CA VAL A 324 -2.93 -9.39 5.46
C VAL A 324 -2.42 -10.72 5.96
N ARG A 325 -1.30 -11.18 5.42
CA ARG A 325 -0.57 -12.34 5.94
C ARG A 325 0.57 -11.84 6.82
N THR A 326 0.50 -12.16 8.11
CA THR A 326 1.55 -11.86 9.10
C THR A 326 2.43 -13.09 9.27
N GLY A 327 3.69 -13.01 8.86
CA GLY A 327 4.68 -14.05 9.09
C GLY A 327 4.95 -14.31 10.57
N ASN A 328 5.41 -15.50 10.91
CA ASN A 328 5.73 -15.92 12.26
C ASN A 328 7.09 -16.62 12.29
N VAL A 329 8.02 -16.05 13.07
CA VAL A 329 9.33 -16.64 13.32
C VAL A 329 9.54 -16.80 14.82
N ASN A 330 9.55 -18.06 15.26
CA ASN A 330 10.01 -18.48 16.56
C ASN A 330 11.25 -19.34 16.37
N LEU A 331 12.39 -18.89 16.91
CA LEU A 331 13.66 -19.60 16.76
C LEU A 331 13.73 -20.88 17.60
N GLY A 332 12.75 -21.16 18.46
CA GLY A 332 12.77 -22.33 19.33
C GLY A 332 13.87 -22.28 20.38
N THR A 333 14.19 -23.44 20.94
CA THR A 333 15.09 -23.60 22.07
C THR A 333 16.52 -23.95 21.60
N PRO A 334 17.53 -23.14 21.96
CA PRO A 334 18.93 -23.47 21.69
C PRO A 334 19.37 -24.77 22.39
N PRO A 335 20.44 -25.45 21.91
CA PRO A 335 21.25 -25.09 20.76
C PRO A 335 20.75 -25.69 19.43
N LEU A 336 19.83 -26.66 19.47
CA LEU A 336 19.44 -27.43 18.28
C LEU A 336 18.20 -26.87 17.56
N HIS A 337 17.41 -26.02 18.21
CA HIS A 337 16.26 -25.34 17.59
C HIS A 337 15.25 -26.31 16.93
N THR A 338 15.07 -27.50 17.52
CA THR A 338 14.21 -28.56 16.95
C THR A 338 12.71 -28.26 17.04
N ASP A 339 12.33 -27.29 17.85
CA ASP A 339 10.99 -26.75 18.08
C ASP A 339 10.76 -25.39 17.39
N ALA A 340 11.68 -24.98 16.51
CA ALA A 340 11.55 -23.73 15.77
C ALA A 340 10.31 -23.75 14.85
N GLN A 341 9.73 -22.57 14.67
CA GLN A 341 8.67 -22.30 13.69
C GLN A 341 9.12 -21.13 12.82
N VAL A 342 9.41 -21.38 11.56
CA VAL A 342 9.91 -20.40 10.61
C VAL A 342 8.97 -20.30 9.41
N ASP A 343 8.13 -19.28 9.46
CA ASP A 343 7.23 -18.87 8.39
C ASP A 343 7.38 -17.36 8.20
N ASP A 344 8.50 -16.94 7.60
CA ASP A 344 8.84 -15.53 7.40
C ASP A 344 8.14 -14.90 6.17
N GLU A 345 7.23 -15.62 5.51
CA GLU A 345 6.44 -15.07 4.42
C GLU A 345 5.44 -14.03 4.95
N SER A 346 5.30 -12.90 4.28
CA SER A 346 4.37 -11.84 4.68
C SER A 346 3.84 -11.11 3.46
N GLY A 347 2.65 -10.53 3.56
CA GLY A 347 2.12 -9.75 2.46
C GLY A 347 0.65 -9.38 2.59
N ILE A 348 0.04 -9.07 1.46
CA ILE A 348 -1.31 -8.52 1.38
C ILE A 348 -2.06 -9.13 0.19
N ALA A 349 -3.37 -9.26 0.33
CA ALA A 349 -4.29 -9.56 -0.75
C ALA A 349 -5.48 -8.60 -0.72
N VAL A 350 -5.93 -8.20 -1.90
CA VAL A 350 -7.18 -7.45 -2.09
C VAL A 350 -8.14 -8.34 -2.84
N LEU A 351 -9.40 -8.36 -2.39
CA LEU A 351 -10.45 -9.18 -2.97
C LEU A 351 -11.52 -8.30 -3.61
N GLY A 352 -11.92 -8.67 -4.82
CA GLY A 352 -13.06 -8.10 -5.53
C GLY A 352 -14.08 -9.19 -5.81
N LEU A 353 -15.38 -8.87 -5.76
CA LEU A 353 -16.43 -9.82 -6.11
C LEU A 353 -16.22 -10.33 -7.54
N ALA A 354 -16.48 -11.62 -7.75
CA ALA A 354 -16.43 -12.24 -9.07
C ALA A 354 -17.67 -11.85 -9.92
N GLN A 355 -17.85 -10.55 -10.14
CA GLN A 355 -18.90 -9.95 -10.94
C GLN A 355 -18.29 -9.24 -12.13
N ALA A 356 -18.82 -9.50 -13.33
CA ALA A 356 -18.29 -8.93 -14.57
C ALA A 356 -18.26 -7.40 -14.51
N ILE A 357 -17.08 -6.83 -14.79
CA ILE A 357 -16.89 -5.38 -14.87
C ILE A 357 -17.13 -4.94 -16.32
N ALA A 358 -18.04 -4.00 -16.55
CA ALA A 358 -18.26 -3.45 -17.88
C ALA A 358 -17.18 -2.41 -18.24
N SER A 359 -16.89 -2.23 -19.54
CA SER A 359 -16.05 -1.12 -20.00
C SER A 359 -16.60 0.21 -19.50
N GLY A 360 -15.73 1.06 -18.95
CA GLY A 360 -16.14 2.31 -18.31
C GLY A 360 -16.59 2.17 -16.84
N GLY A 361 -16.79 0.94 -16.34
CA GLY A 361 -17.27 0.69 -14.98
C GLY A 361 -16.28 1.05 -13.87
N ILE A 362 -15.00 1.23 -14.24
CA ILE A 362 -13.90 1.62 -13.35
C ILE A 362 -13.14 2.84 -13.89
N ASP A 363 -13.80 3.65 -14.72
CA ASP A 363 -13.23 4.92 -15.15
C ASP A 363 -13.09 5.86 -13.95
N GLY A 364 -11.97 6.57 -13.89
CA GLY A 364 -11.70 7.51 -12.84
C GLY A 364 -10.22 7.73 -12.56
N GLY A 365 -9.97 8.61 -11.59
CA GLY A 365 -8.67 8.85 -11.00
C GLY A 365 -8.58 8.11 -9.67
N TYR A 366 -7.46 7.47 -9.43
CA TYR A 366 -7.16 6.70 -8.23
C TYR A 366 -5.85 7.18 -7.62
N ALA A 367 -5.73 7.11 -6.30
CA ALA A 367 -4.50 7.40 -5.58
C ALA A 367 -4.19 6.31 -4.56
N GLY A 368 -2.92 5.98 -4.41
CA GLY A 368 -2.45 5.02 -3.42
C GLY A 368 -0.94 4.85 -3.43
N ALA A 369 -0.51 3.66 -3.04
CA ALA A 369 0.90 3.27 -3.03
C ALA A 369 1.04 1.84 -3.55
N ASP A 370 2.25 1.49 -3.95
CA ASP A 370 2.54 0.22 -4.60
C ASP A 370 3.80 -0.47 -4.06
N SER A 371 4.03 -1.69 -4.54
CA SER A 371 5.18 -2.54 -4.18
C SER A 371 6.53 -1.96 -4.59
N ASN A 372 6.56 -0.87 -5.36
CA ASN A 372 7.79 -0.16 -5.70
C ASN A 372 8.16 0.90 -4.66
N PHE A 373 7.38 1.07 -3.60
CA PHE A 373 7.58 2.13 -2.60
C PHE A 373 7.52 3.52 -3.24
N LYS A 374 6.54 3.68 -4.14
CA LYS A 374 6.18 4.94 -4.76
C LYS A 374 4.73 5.27 -4.43
N TYR A 375 4.46 6.56 -4.31
CA TYR A 375 3.09 7.07 -4.38
C TYR A 375 2.69 7.12 -5.84
N THR A 376 1.58 6.48 -6.16
CA THR A 376 1.14 6.32 -7.54
C THR A 376 -0.29 6.79 -7.64
N ALA A 377 -0.53 7.72 -8.57
CA ALA A 377 -1.86 8.01 -9.06
C ALA A 377 -2.13 7.16 -10.30
N THR A 378 -3.39 6.89 -10.61
CA THR A 378 -3.77 6.10 -11.78
C THR A 378 -5.00 6.71 -12.41
N VAL A 379 -4.97 6.91 -13.72
CA VAL A 379 -6.13 7.38 -14.47
C VAL A 379 -6.56 6.25 -15.38
N ILE A 380 -7.83 5.85 -15.29
CA ILE A 380 -8.44 4.80 -16.12
C ILE A 380 -9.56 5.44 -16.94
N LYS A 381 -9.57 5.14 -18.24
CA LYS A 381 -10.62 5.57 -19.17
C LYS A 381 -10.83 4.50 -20.25
N GLY A 382 -12.01 3.90 -20.25
CA GLY A 382 -12.36 2.79 -21.13
C GLY A 382 -11.35 1.65 -21.00
N THR A 383 -10.74 1.27 -22.12
CA THR A 383 -9.75 0.17 -22.19
C THR A 383 -8.32 0.60 -21.88
N THR A 384 -8.09 1.85 -21.48
CA THR A 384 -6.74 2.39 -21.26
C THR A 384 -6.59 2.92 -19.86
N GLY A 385 -5.42 2.73 -19.27
CA GLY A 385 -5.03 3.41 -18.04
C GLY A 385 -3.57 3.80 -18.05
N THR A 386 -3.22 4.74 -17.19
CA THR A 386 -1.86 5.25 -17.07
C THR A 386 -1.55 5.50 -15.60
N PHE A 387 -0.41 5.00 -15.14
CA PHE A 387 0.16 5.42 -13.87
C PHE A 387 0.70 6.84 -14.00
N VAL A 388 0.52 7.64 -12.96
CA VAL A 388 0.89 9.05 -12.94
C VAL A 388 1.66 9.31 -11.66
N ASN A 389 2.81 9.96 -11.79
CA ASN A 389 3.53 10.45 -10.63
C ASN A 389 2.71 11.58 -9.98
N PRO A 390 2.20 11.41 -8.75
CA PRO A 390 1.26 12.37 -8.16
C PRO A 390 1.90 13.74 -7.96
N SER A 391 3.22 13.82 -7.82
CA SER A 391 3.90 15.09 -7.57
C SER A 391 4.29 15.87 -8.81
N THR A 392 4.69 15.17 -9.87
CA THR A 392 5.13 15.83 -11.11
C THR A 392 4.05 15.84 -12.19
N GLN A 393 2.96 15.09 -11.99
CA GLN A 393 1.91 14.83 -12.98
C GLN A 393 2.41 14.21 -14.28
N GLN A 394 3.64 13.69 -14.27
CA GLN A 394 4.20 12.99 -15.41
C GLN A 394 3.52 11.64 -15.55
N ALA A 395 3.13 11.33 -16.79
CA ALA A 395 2.71 9.99 -17.15
C ALA A 395 3.88 9.02 -16.99
N GLU A 396 3.63 7.90 -16.33
CA GLU A 396 4.58 6.80 -16.17
C GLU A 396 4.14 5.63 -17.07
N THR A 397 4.24 4.38 -16.58
CA THR A 397 3.85 3.21 -17.37
C THR A 397 2.35 3.28 -17.71
N GLY A 398 2.02 3.10 -19.00
CA GLY A 398 0.66 2.92 -19.46
C GLY A 398 0.25 1.44 -19.44
N PHE A 399 -1.05 1.18 -19.53
CA PHE A 399 -1.59 -0.16 -19.65
C PHE A 399 -2.93 -0.20 -20.40
N THR A 400 -3.24 -1.37 -20.97
CA THR A 400 -4.53 -1.67 -21.57
C THR A 400 -5.30 -2.68 -20.74
N LEU A 401 -6.61 -2.49 -20.63
CA LEU A 401 -7.54 -3.37 -19.93
C LEU A 401 -8.32 -4.22 -20.94
N ASP A 402 -8.39 -5.52 -20.67
CA ASP A 402 -9.23 -6.45 -21.40
C ASP A 402 -10.52 -6.73 -20.62
N TYR A 403 -11.65 -6.32 -21.21
CA TYR A 403 -12.99 -6.54 -20.66
C TYR A 403 -13.63 -7.86 -21.15
N GLY A 404 -12.96 -8.62 -22.02
CA GLY A 404 -13.33 -9.97 -22.48
C GLY A 404 -13.13 -11.06 -21.42
N GLN A 405 -13.52 -10.76 -20.18
CA GLN A 405 -13.28 -11.54 -18.97
C GLN A 405 -13.65 -13.02 -19.12
N SER A 406 -12.64 -13.91 -19.09
CA SER A 406 -12.85 -15.36 -18.91
C SER A 406 -13.31 -15.70 -17.48
N THR A 407 -12.90 -14.88 -16.52
CA THR A 407 -13.31 -14.94 -15.11
C THR A 407 -14.00 -13.63 -14.74
N PRO A 408 -15.32 -13.63 -14.44
CA PRO A 408 -16.04 -12.41 -14.10
C PRO A 408 -15.36 -11.64 -12.95
N GLY A 409 -15.17 -10.34 -13.12
CA GLY A 409 -14.55 -9.46 -12.12
C GLY A 409 -13.03 -9.43 -12.12
N LEU A 410 -12.38 -10.15 -13.04
CA LEU A 410 -10.93 -10.20 -13.21
C LEU A 410 -10.55 -9.72 -14.61
N LEU A 411 -10.17 -8.44 -14.71
CA LEU A 411 -9.76 -7.84 -15.99
C LEU A 411 -8.32 -8.23 -16.29
N GLY A 412 -8.06 -8.64 -17.54
CA GLY A 412 -6.67 -8.75 -18.01
C GLY A 412 -6.06 -7.36 -18.13
N VAL A 413 -4.79 -7.22 -17.75
CA VAL A 413 -4.02 -5.98 -18.02
C VAL A 413 -2.75 -6.31 -18.77
N THR A 414 -2.32 -5.40 -19.64
CA THR A 414 -1.02 -5.49 -20.33
C THR A 414 -0.37 -4.11 -20.32
N THR A 415 0.87 -4.01 -19.84
CA THR A 415 1.60 -2.75 -19.84
C THR A 415 2.02 -2.36 -21.25
N THR A 416 2.05 -1.07 -21.54
CA THR A 416 2.36 -0.55 -22.88
C THR A 416 3.86 -0.51 -23.18
N ASP A 417 4.70 -0.42 -22.15
CA ASP A 417 6.16 -0.29 -22.26
C ASP A 417 6.88 -1.62 -22.42
N THR A 418 6.43 -2.63 -21.67
CA THR A 418 7.11 -3.92 -21.51
C THR A 418 6.25 -5.09 -21.98
N SER A 419 4.99 -4.84 -22.37
CA SER A 419 4.01 -5.89 -22.70
C SER A 419 3.85 -6.93 -21.59
N ALA A 420 4.06 -6.51 -20.34
CA ALA A 420 3.95 -7.39 -19.19
C ALA A 420 2.48 -7.68 -18.88
N PRO A 421 2.07 -8.95 -18.79
CA PRO A 421 0.69 -9.31 -18.50
C PRO A 421 0.39 -9.18 -17.01
N GLY A 422 -0.89 -9.07 -16.68
CA GLY A 422 -1.35 -8.97 -15.31
C GLY A 422 -2.86 -9.06 -15.17
N PHE A 423 -3.34 -8.73 -13.98
CA PHE A 423 -4.75 -8.61 -13.69
C PHE A 423 -5.10 -7.34 -12.92
N VAL A 424 -6.33 -6.86 -13.13
CA VAL A 424 -6.97 -5.79 -12.37
C VAL A 424 -8.28 -6.30 -11.80
N ILE A 425 -8.54 -5.94 -10.55
CA ILE A 425 -9.84 -6.09 -9.89
C ILE A 425 -10.30 -4.72 -9.37
N ALA A 426 -11.60 -4.55 -9.20
CA ALA A 426 -12.16 -3.36 -8.59
C ALA A 426 -13.36 -3.70 -7.70
N SER A 427 -13.52 -2.97 -6.61
CA SER A 427 -14.64 -3.12 -5.69
C SER A 427 -14.88 -1.83 -4.90
N GLY A 428 -16.13 -1.35 -4.88
CA GLY A 428 -16.51 -0.18 -4.07
C GLY A 428 -15.79 1.13 -4.41
N GLY A 429 -15.06 1.24 -5.53
CA GLY A 429 -14.20 2.40 -5.80
C GLY A 429 -12.74 2.22 -5.36
N LEU A 430 -12.37 1.04 -4.87
CA LEU A 430 -10.98 0.58 -4.86
C LEU A 430 -10.67 -0.15 -6.16
N TYR A 431 -9.42 -0.05 -6.60
CA TYR A 431 -8.85 -0.93 -7.61
C TYR A 431 -7.55 -1.52 -7.08
N ALA A 432 -7.23 -2.74 -7.52
CA ALA A 432 -5.92 -3.35 -7.33
C ALA A 432 -5.41 -3.87 -8.67
N ALA A 433 -4.12 -3.70 -8.91
CA ALA A 433 -3.41 -4.16 -10.09
C ALA A 433 -2.25 -5.05 -9.69
N LEU A 434 -2.10 -6.15 -10.42
CA LEU A 434 -0.98 -7.07 -10.33
C LEU A 434 -0.40 -7.20 -11.73
N VAL A 435 0.88 -6.90 -11.90
CA VAL A 435 1.57 -7.03 -13.19
C VAL A 435 2.80 -7.91 -13.02
N GLN A 436 2.95 -8.92 -13.88
CA GLN A 436 4.07 -9.86 -13.89
C GLN A 436 5.29 -9.25 -14.60
N GLY A 437 5.68 -8.03 -14.22
CA GLY A 437 6.76 -7.28 -14.82
C GLY A 437 7.07 -6.00 -14.07
N THR A 438 8.09 -5.28 -14.55
CA THR A 438 8.50 -4.00 -13.99
C THR A 438 7.54 -2.90 -14.42
N VAL A 439 7.07 -2.11 -13.47
CA VAL A 439 6.19 -0.95 -13.69
C VAL A 439 6.87 0.29 -13.13
N ASN A 440 6.68 1.45 -13.77
CA ASN A 440 7.19 2.77 -13.34
C ASN A 440 8.71 2.77 -13.07
N GLY A 441 9.49 2.03 -13.86
CA GLY A 441 10.95 1.91 -13.69
C GLY A 441 11.41 1.10 -12.48
N GLY A 442 10.50 0.43 -11.77
CA GLY A 442 10.82 -0.47 -10.66
C GLY A 442 10.90 0.19 -9.28
N ILE A 443 11.47 -0.57 -8.34
CA ILE A 443 11.52 -0.23 -6.92
C ILE A 443 12.34 1.04 -6.67
N THR A 444 11.85 1.90 -5.77
CA THR A 444 12.59 3.07 -5.28
C THR A 444 13.94 2.64 -4.69
N GLN A 445 15.03 3.24 -5.17
CA GLN A 445 16.39 2.76 -4.88
C GLN A 445 16.77 2.79 -3.39
N SER A 446 16.24 3.72 -2.59
CA SER A 446 16.41 3.75 -1.13
C SER A 446 15.75 2.56 -0.42
N SER A 447 14.75 1.94 -1.06
CA SER A 447 14.05 0.76 -0.57
C SER A 447 14.49 -0.56 -1.23
N ALA A 448 15.60 -0.53 -1.98
CA ALA A 448 16.16 -1.68 -2.69
C ALA A 448 17.57 -2.02 -2.22
N ILE A 449 17.90 -3.32 -2.21
CA ILE A 449 19.29 -3.77 -2.19
C ILE A 449 19.82 -3.63 -3.61
N ALA A 450 20.78 -2.72 -3.80
CA ALA A 450 21.34 -2.40 -5.11
C ALA A 450 21.79 -3.67 -5.86
N GLY A 451 21.22 -3.86 -7.06
CA GLY A 451 21.52 -5.00 -7.94
C GLY A 451 20.96 -6.36 -7.50
N GLN A 452 20.21 -6.43 -6.39
CA GLN A 452 19.71 -7.70 -5.85
C GLN A 452 18.19 -7.76 -5.76
N THR A 453 17.51 -6.66 -5.43
CA THR A 453 16.05 -6.67 -5.29
C THR A 453 15.36 -6.67 -6.66
N PRO A 454 14.57 -7.72 -6.99
CA PRO A 454 13.82 -7.75 -8.24
C PRO A 454 12.76 -6.65 -8.28
N SER A 455 12.56 -6.02 -9.44
CA SER A 455 11.50 -5.00 -9.64
C SER A 455 10.16 -5.59 -10.10
N ALA A 456 10.01 -6.91 -10.03
CA ALA A 456 8.81 -7.64 -10.42
C ALA A 456 8.57 -8.81 -9.43
N PRO A 457 7.31 -9.23 -9.21
CA PRO A 457 6.10 -8.65 -9.79
C PRO A 457 5.72 -7.30 -9.17
N TYR A 458 4.95 -6.51 -9.90
CA TYR A 458 4.34 -5.27 -9.42
C TYR A 458 2.97 -5.55 -8.79
N PHE A 459 2.69 -4.90 -7.66
CA PHE A 459 1.38 -4.86 -7.03
C PHE A 459 1.05 -3.44 -6.58
N GLY A 460 -0.10 -2.92 -7.00
CA GLY A 460 -0.55 -1.58 -6.65
C GLY A 460 -2.02 -1.58 -6.24
N VAL A 461 -2.36 -0.71 -5.30
CA VAL A 461 -3.76 -0.52 -4.86
C VAL A 461 -4.04 0.97 -4.82
N GLY A 462 -5.22 1.38 -5.30
CA GLY A 462 -5.62 2.78 -5.25
C GLY A 462 -7.10 2.95 -4.92
N ALA A 463 -7.40 4.01 -4.19
CA ALA A 463 -8.75 4.46 -3.90
C ALA A 463 -9.16 5.53 -4.91
N GLN A 464 -10.39 5.46 -5.38
CA GLN A 464 -10.96 6.43 -6.31
C GLN A 464 -11.01 7.79 -5.64
N VAL A 465 -10.44 8.79 -6.32
CA VAL A 465 -10.44 10.20 -5.91
C VAL A 465 -11.24 11.07 -6.89
N SER A 466 -11.50 10.58 -8.10
CA SER A 466 -12.34 11.27 -9.09
C SER A 466 -13.01 10.28 -10.05
N LYS A 467 -14.16 10.66 -10.62
CA LYS A 467 -14.86 9.95 -11.69
C LYS A 467 -14.79 10.71 -13.00
#